data_AF-A0A9W9B9C3-F1
#
_entry.id   AF-A0A9W9B9C3-F1
#
_cell.length_a   1.000
_cell.length_b   1.000
_cell.length_c   1.000
_cell.angle_alpha   90.00
_cell.angle_beta   90.00
_cell.angle_gamma   90.00
#
_symmetry.space_group_name_H-M   'P 1'
#
loop_
_entity.id
_entity.type
_entity.pdbx_description
1 polymer ?
#
loop_
_entity_poly.entity_id
_entity_poly.type
_entity_poly.pdbx_seq_one_letter_code
_entity_poly.pdbx_strand_id
1 'polypeptide(L)'
;MSALEEDGSSISAQIAIEDKLAGGRKPRGGGRGGRGGGGQSREVQVSKTLSKLLRHQAGNAGIKLDAEGFAALDEVLPQLNYGPIRSLNVTLAEVKQVVASNEKQRFTMKLNSSLSAELVPSDDSATPSQYLIRANQGHSIKIESAALLEPITLDAGNVPSRVLHGTYFAFWPAIEESGGLKVMGRNHIHCSTGTPEEGVLSGMRKDAELVIEIDVEKSLQDGIQWWKSDNGVLLTEGGEGGVLSTSYFKKVTGRNIDVGVLWEDGERLSGLPEGIKGKVPPGKGPRGGNKRGGGGRGRGRQ
;
A
#
# COMPACT_ATOMS: atom_id res chain seq x y z
N MET A 1 47.84 63.67 -30.02
CA MET A 1 46.44 63.70 -30.49
C MET A 1 45.69 62.65 -29.67
N SER A 2 44.96 63.12 -28.64
CA SER A 2 43.49 62.99 -28.54
C SER A 2 43.07 61.56 -28.17
N ALA A 3 42.82 61.24 -26.89
CA ALA A 3 41.61 61.56 -26.10
C ALA A 3 40.43 60.66 -26.54
N LEU A 4 40.01 59.67 -25.71
CA LEU A 4 38.76 59.62 -24.89
C LEU A 4 37.95 58.38 -25.36
N GLU A 5 37.20 57.56 -24.62
CA GLU A 5 36.56 57.49 -23.28
C GLU A 5 36.32 55.98 -22.99
N GLU A 6 36.50 55.40 -21.78
CA GLU A 6 35.53 55.29 -20.65
C GLU A 6 34.15 54.71 -21.05
N ASP A 7 33.44 53.81 -20.35
CA ASP A 7 33.37 53.26 -18.98
C ASP A 7 32.44 52.00 -19.11
N GLY A 8 32.29 51.02 -18.22
CA GLY A 8 32.59 50.93 -16.80
C GLY A 8 31.95 49.70 -16.13
N SER A 9 32.29 49.59 -14.85
CA SER A 9 31.71 48.78 -13.77
C SER A 9 32.05 47.27 -13.75
N SER A 10 33.08 46.78 -13.02
CA SER A 10 33.30 46.78 -11.55
C SER A 10 32.25 45.92 -10.80
N ILE A 11 32.52 45.09 -9.78
CA ILE A 11 33.69 44.77 -8.96
C ILE A 11 33.35 43.47 -8.20
N SER A 12 34.35 42.59 -8.07
CA SER A 12 34.83 41.79 -6.91
C SER A 12 34.01 41.81 -5.60
N ALA A 13 34.06 40.87 -4.66
CA ALA A 13 35.06 39.87 -4.28
C ALA A 13 34.46 38.89 -3.24
N GLN A 14 35.17 37.77 -3.03
CA GLN A 14 35.07 36.86 -1.89
C GLN A 14 35.05 37.54 -0.50
N ILE A 15 34.55 36.83 0.53
CA ILE A 15 35.34 36.23 1.64
C ILE A 15 34.41 35.57 2.68
N ALA A 16 34.84 34.41 3.18
CA ALA A 16 34.27 33.61 4.26
C ALA A 16 34.65 34.14 5.67
N ILE A 17 33.98 33.66 6.75
CA ILE A 17 34.55 33.23 8.05
C ILE A 17 33.42 32.89 9.07
N GLU A 18 33.74 31.93 9.93
CA GLU A 18 32.96 31.19 10.93
C GLU A 18 32.61 31.91 12.27
N ASP A 19 31.54 31.40 12.90
CA ASP A 19 31.30 31.03 14.32
C ASP A 19 31.34 32.06 15.49
N LYS A 20 30.21 32.22 16.23
CA LYS A 20 30.06 31.90 17.68
C LYS A 20 28.72 32.32 18.31
N LEU A 21 28.34 31.50 19.30
CA LEU A 21 27.24 31.54 20.28
C LEU A 21 27.09 32.86 21.08
N ALA A 22 25.84 33.29 21.34
CA ALA A 22 25.33 33.65 22.69
C ALA A 22 23.86 34.16 22.69
N GLY A 23 23.00 33.46 23.45
CA GLY A 23 22.01 34.00 24.40
C GLY A 23 21.01 35.09 23.99
N GLY A 24 19.74 34.70 23.81
CA GLY A 24 18.59 35.62 23.85
C GLY A 24 17.27 34.89 24.13
N ARG A 25 16.82 34.90 25.40
CA ARG A 25 15.52 34.38 25.86
C ARG A 25 14.35 35.01 25.08
N LYS A 26 13.44 34.19 24.53
CA LYS A 26 12.10 34.62 24.10
C LYS A 26 11.00 34.02 25.01
N PRO A 27 9.89 34.73 25.25
CA PRO A 27 8.96 34.42 26.33
C PRO A 27 8.03 33.25 26.00
N ARG A 28 7.69 32.47 27.05
CA ARG A 28 6.68 31.41 27.03
C ARG A 28 5.29 32.03 26.88
N GLY A 29 4.78 32.08 25.65
CA GLY A 29 3.36 32.25 25.35
C GLY A 29 2.74 30.89 25.06
N GLY A 30 1.88 30.40 25.96
CA GLY A 30 1.14 29.15 25.83
C GLY A 30 0.10 29.22 24.71
N GLY A 31 0.52 28.97 23.48
CA GLY A 31 -0.36 28.65 22.36
C GLY A 31 -0.46 27.14 22.21
N ARG A 32 -1.59 26.57 22.59
CA ARG A 32 -1.99 25.19 22.27
C ARG A 32 -2.27 25.14 20.76
N GLY A 33 -1.21 25.22 19.96
CA GLY A 33 -1.24 25.15 18.51
C GLY A 33 -1.61 23.73 18.12
N GLY A 34 -2.86 23.55 17.70
CA GLY A 34 -3.37 22.33 17.09
C GLY A 34 -2.42 21.87 15.99
N ARG A 35 -1.80 20.73 16.23
CA ARG A 35 -0.93 20.02 15.29
C ARG A 35 -1.75 19.77 14.02
N GLY A 36 -1.27 20.28 12.89
CA GLY A 36 -1.91 20.17 11.59
C GLY A 36 -2.30 18.73 11.26
N GLY A 37 -3.61 18.48 11.27
CA GLY A 37 -4.23 17.30 10.72
C GLY A 37 -4.85 17.68 9.38
N GLY A 38 -4.07 17.61 8.30
CA GLY A 38 -4.64 17.59 6.96
C GLY A 38 -5.51 16.34 6.86
N GLY A 39 -6.84 16.51 6.92
CA GLY A 39 -7.78 15.41 6.73
C GLY A 39 -7.48 14.71 5.40
N GLN A 40 -7.58 13.38 5.38
CA GLN A 40 -7.44 12.63 4.12
C GLN A 40 -8.49 13.13 3.13
N SER A 41 -8.11 13.31 1.86
CA SER A 41 -9.04 13.71 0.81
C SER A 41 -10.22 12.76 0.75
N ARG A 42 -11.39 13.29 0.36
CA ARG A 42 -12.63 12.52 0.22
C ARG A 42 -12.43 11.24 -0.60
N GLU A 43 -11.74 11.37 -1.73
CA GLU A 43 -11.40 10.27 -2.62
C GLU A 43 -10.58 9.17 -1.93
N VAL A 44 -9.58 9.54 -1.13
CA VAL A 44 -8.76 8.57 -0.36
C VAL A 44 -9.62 7.84 0.68
N GLN A 45 -10.56 8.53 1.32
CA GLN A 45 -11.48 7.92 2.29
C GLN A 45 -12.41 6.89 1.62
N VAL A 46 -12.98 7.24 0.47
CA VAL A 46 -13.83 6.34 -0.33
C VAL A 46 -13.00 5.14 -0.79
N SER A 47 -11.82 5.35 -1.38
CA SER A 47 -10.94 4.27 -1.85
C SER A 47 -10.52 3.30 -0.74
N LYS A 48 -10.20 3.81 0.47
CA LYS A 48 -9.88 2.95 1.61
C LYS A 48 -11.08 2.15 2.10
N THR A 49 -12.26 2.76 2.11
CA THR A 49 -13.50 2.12 2.55
C THR A 49 -13.93 1.02 1.58
N LEU A 50 -13.91 1.29 0.28
CA LEU A 50 -14.15 0.29 -0.77
C LEU A 50 -13.14 -0.85 -0.72
N SER A 51 -11.85 -0.53 -0.56
CA SER A 51 -10.80 -1.56 -0.41
C SER A 51 -11.07 -2.46 0.80
N LYS A 52 -11.48 -1.89 1.94
CA LYS A 52 -11.77 -2.66 3.15
C LYS A 52 -13.00 -3.56 2.96
N LEU A 53 -14.03 -3.06 2.29
CA LEU A 53 -15.24 -3.81 2.01
C LEU A 53 -14.94 -4.99 1.08
N LEU A 54 -14.48 -4.70 -0.13
CA LEU A 54 -14.30 -5.69 -1.19
C LEU A 54 -13.22 -6.74 -0.85
N ARG A 55 -12.20 -6.38 -0.07
CA ARG A 55 -11.10 -7.31 0.26
C ARG A 55 -11.33 -8.13 1.52
N HIS A 56 -12.11 -7.62 2.47
CA HIS A 56 -12.13 -8.16 3.84
C HIS A 56 -13.50 -8.29 4.47
N GLN A 57 -14.52 -7.54 4.03
CA GLN A 57 -15.80 -7.44 4.75
C GLN A 57 -17.03 -7.73 3.89
N ALA A 58 -16.88 -8.09 2.61
CA ALA A 58 -18.01 -8.35 1.72
C ALA A 58 -18.99 -9.38 2.32
N GLY A 59 -18.49 -10.55 2.75
CA GLY A 59 -19.33 -11.56 3.40
C GLY A 59 -19.99 -11.06 4.71
N ASN A 60 -19.27 -10.31 5.54
CA ASN A 60 -19.83 -9.72 6.77
C ASN A 60 -20.91 -8.66 6.50
N ALA A 61 -20.82 -7.98 5.35
CA ALA A 61 -21.79 -7.00 4.88
C ALA A 61 -22.95 -7.65 4.09
N GLY A 62 -22.99 -8.98 3.99
CA GLY A 62 -23.99 -9.72 3.21
C GLY A 62 -23.84 -9.56 1.69
N ILE A 63 -22.72 -9.03 1.21
CA ILE A 63 -22.43 -8.84 -0.20
C ILE A 63 -21.82 -10.11 -0.75
N LYS A 64 -22.39 -10.62 -1.84
CA LYS A 64 -21.87 -11.80 -2.53
C LYS A 64 -20.86 -11.36 -3.58
N LEU A 65 -19.70 -12.00 -3.55
CA LEU A 65 -18.71 -11.89 -4.61
C LEU A 65 -18.88 -13.10 -5.54
N ASP A 66 -18.89 -12.87 -6.84
CA ASP A 66 -18.84 -13.96 -7.82
C ASP A 66 -17.45 -14.63 -7.83
N ALA A 67 -17.30 -15.65 -8.68
CA ALA A 67 -16.02 -16.36 -8.85
C ALA A 67 -14.88 -15.42 -9.29
N GLU A 68 -15.22 -14.33 -10.00
CA GLU A 68 -14.31 -13.30 -10.47
C GLU A 68 -14.08 -12.17 -9.43
N GLY A 69 -14.64 -12.29 -8.23
CA GLY A 69 -14.53 -11.30 -7.16
C GLY A 69 -15.33 -10.02 -7.37
N PHE A 70 -16.23 -9.97 -8.34
CA PHE A 70 -17.13 -8.84 -8.56
C PHE A 70 -18.33 -8.88 -7.63
N ALA A 71 -18.72 -7.71 -7.13
CA ALA A 71 -19.99 -7.46 -6.46
C ALA A 71 -20.85 -6.54 -7.33
N ALA A 72 -22.17 -6.70 -7.25
CA ALA A 72 -23.11 -5.75 -7.81
C ALA A 72 -23.05 -4.42 -7.04
N LEU A 73 -22.90 -3.31 -7.75
CA LEU A 73 -22.63 -2.02 -7.11
C LEU A 73 -23.84 -1.47 -6.34
N ASP A 74 -25.05 -1.89 -6.70
CA ASP A 74 -26.30 -1.68 -5.94
C ASP A 74 -26.41 -2.53 -4.68
N GLU A 75 -25.61 -3.58 -4.52
CA GLU A 75 -25.41 -4.29 -3.23
C GLU A 75 -24.30 -3.63 -2.38
N VAL A 76 -23.35 -2.93 -3.02
CA VAL A 76 -22.21 -2.25 -2.37
C VAL A 76 -22.58 -0.87 -1.83
N LEU A 77 -23.35 -0.09 -2.59
CA LEU A 77 -23.79 1.26 -2.23
C LEU A 77 -25.10 1.40 -1.39
N PRO A 78 -25.93 0.37 -1.14
CA PRO A 78 -27.18 0.58 -0.45
C PRO A 78 -26.91 0.92 1.02
N GLN A 79 -27.65 1.92 1.50
CA GLN A 79 -27.45 2.65 2.75
C GLN A 79 -27.62 1.82 4.03
N LEU A 80 -27.92 0.51 3.94
CA LEU A 80 -28.32 -0.30 5.10
C LEU A 80 -27.28 -1.31 5.58
N ASN A 81 -26.40 -1.83 4.72
CA ASN A 81 -25.65 -3.06 5.05
C ASN A 81 -24.15 -2.89 5.37
N TYR A 82 -23.55 -1.73 5.09
CA TYR A 82 -22.19 -1.43 5.53
C TYR A 82 -22.03 -0.01 6.08
N GLY A 83 -21.97 0.08 7.42
CA GLY A 83 -21.92 1.33 8.19
C GLY A 83 -20.90 2.37 7.67
N PRO A 84 -19.65 2.00 7.35
CA PRO A 84 -18.66 2.97 6.86
C PRO A 84 -19.00 3.61 5.50
N ILE A 85 -19.51 2.85 4.52
CA ILE A 85 -19.95 3.42 3.23
C ILE A 85 -21.16 4.33 3.45
N ARG A 86 -22.11 3.89 4.29
CA ARG A 86 -23.27 4.69 4.68
C ARG A 86 -22.86 6.02 5.34
N SER A 87 -21.96 5.98 6.32
CA SER A 87 -21.50 7.18 7.03
C SER A 87 -20.80 8.17 6.12
N LEU A 88 -20.15 7.67 5.06
CA LEU A 88 -19.56 8.53 4.04
C LEU A 88 -20.61 9.04 3.04
N ASN A 89 -21.77 8.40 2.87
CA ASN A 89 -22.75 8.71 1.84
C ASN A 89 -22.11 8.69 0.43
N VAL A 90 -21.45 7.58 0.10
CA VAL A 90 -20.71 7.41 -1.15
C VAL A 90 -21.67 7.33 -2.33
N THR A 91 -21.43 8.11 -3.39
CA THR A 91 -22.26 8.11 -4.61
C THR A 91 -21.65 7.30 -5.76
N LEU A 92 -22.45 6.95 -6.77
CA LEU A 92 -21.96 6.32 -8.01
C LEU A 92 -20.87 7.17 -8.70
N ALA A 93 -21.07 8.48 -8.78
CA ALA A 93 -20.11 9.40 -9.38
C ALA A 93 -18.77 9.37 -8.64
N GLU A 94 -18.78 9.33 -7.30
CA GLU A 94 -17.57 9.18 -6.50
C GLU A 94 -16.89 7.83 -6.71
N VAL A 95 -17.65 6.74 -6.90
CA VAL A 95 -17.07 5.43 -7.24
C VAL A 95 -16.43 5.46 -8.62
N LYS A 96 -17.14 5.97 -9.64
CA LYS A 96 -16.61 6.15 -11.00
C LYS A 96 -15.31 6.96 -10.97
N GLN A 97 -15.30 8.07 -10.25
CA GLN A 97 -14.12 8.89 -10.04
C GLN A 97 -13.00 8.09 -9.37
N VAL A 98 -13.25 7.45 -8.22
CA VAL A 98 -12.23 6.68 -7.48
C VAL A 98 -11.65 5.52 -8.28
N VAL A 99 -12.41 4.92 -9.20
CA VAL A 99 -11.91 3.89 -10.13
C VAL A 99 -11.03 4.55 -11.19
N ALA A 100 -11.47 5.65 -11.80
CA ALA A 100 -10.76 6.36 -12.86
C ALA A 100 -9.47 7.06 -12.38
N SER A 101 -9.51 7.78 -11.27
CA SER A 101 -8.39 8.54 -10.71
C SER A 101 -7.49 7.71 -9.78
N ASN A 102 -7.72 6.40 -9.66
CA ASN A 102 -6.92 5.56 -8.79
C ASN A 102 -5.48 5.43 -9.30
N GLU A 103 -4.54 6.17 -8.72
CA GLU A 103 -3.09 6.00 -9.00
C GLU A 103 -2.63 4.54 -8.94
N LYS A 104 -3.22 3.74 -8.03
CA LYS A 104 -2.84 2.34 -7.83
C LYS A 104 -3.70 1.34 -8.61
N GLN A 105 -4.68 1.81 -9.38
CA GLN A 105 -5.62 0.95 -10.13
C GLN A 105 -6.15 -0.19 -9.25
N ARG A 106 -6.70 0.17 -8.08
CA ARG A 106 -7.10 -0.80 -7.04
C ARG A 106 -8.35 -1.59 -7.37
N PHE A 107 -9.15 -1.09 -8.30
CA PHE A 107 -10.49 -1.57 -8.59
C PHE A 107 -10.67 -1.69 -10.10
N THR A 108 -11.50 -2.65 -10.48
CA THR A 108 -12.03 -2.78 -11.84
C THR A 108 -13.53 -2.70 -11.75
N MET A 109 -14.14 -1.95 -12.67
CA MET A 109 -15.58 -1.77 -12.76
C MET A 109 -16.02 -2.08 -14.19
N LYS A 110 -17.06 -2.91 -14.34
CA LYS A 110 -17.63 -3.32 -15.63
C LYS A 110 -19.15 -3.16 -15.61
N LEU A 111 -19.76 -3.09 -16.79
CA LEU A 111 -21.21 -3.16 -16.88
C LEU A 111 -21.70 -4.55 -16.45
N ASN A 112 -22.83 -4.58 -15.77
CA ASN A 112 -23.51 -5.82 -15.43
C ASN A 112 -24.16 -6.38 -16.69
N SER A 113 -23.52 -7.39 -17.29
CA SER A 113 -23.96 -8.07 -18.52
C SER A 113 -25.30 -8.81 -18.37
N SER A 114 -25.81 -8.94 -17.15
CA SER A 114 -27.14 -9.49 -16.86
C SER A 114 -28.28 -8.51 -17.21
N LEU A 115 -27.95 -7.26 -17.56
CA LEU A 115 -28.90 -6.27 -18.03
C LEU A 115 -29.04 -6.34 -19.55
N SER A 116 -30.28 -6.28 -20.03
CA SER A 116 -30.61 -6.30 -21.45
C SER A 116 -29.89 -5.19 -22.21
N ALA A 117 -29.47 -5.49 -23.45
CA ALA A 117 -28.69 -4.59 -24.33
C ALA A 117 -29.36 -3.24 -24.62
N GLU A 118 -30.66 -3.09 -24.33
CA GLU A 118 -31.43 -1.84 -24.45
C GLU A 118 -31.15 -0.82 -23.33
N LEU A 119 -30.38 -1.19 -22.29
CA LEU A 119 -30.11 -0.37 -21.10
C LEU A 119 -28.66 0.12 -21.02
N VAL A 120 -27.95 0.29 -22.15
CA VAL A 120 -26.66 1.01 -22.15
C VAL A 120 -26.95 2.48 -21.82
N PRO A 121 -26.65 2.95 -20.60
CA PRO A 121 -27.08 4.26 -20.17
C PRO A 121 -26.20 5.34 -20.80
N SER A 122 -26.79 6.48 -21.14
CA SER A 122 -26.05 7.74 -21.16
C SER A 122 -25.53 8.03 -19.75
N ASP A 123 -24.38 8.70 -19.62
CA ASP A 123 -23.69 8.85 -18.32
C ASP A 123 -24.59 9.46 -17.22
N ASP A 124 -25.55 10.31 -17.61
CA ASP A 124 -26.52 10.96 -16.73
C ASP A 124 -27.65 10.06 -16.21
N SER A 125 -27.93 8.92 -16.86
CA SER A 125 -28.97 7.95 -16.46
C SER A 125 -28.40 6.73 -15.75
N ALA A 126 -27.08 6.70 -15.56
CA ALA A 126 -26.38 5.57 -14.97
C ALA A 126 -26.81 5.33 -13.52
N THR A 127 -27.22 4.11 -13.21
CA THR A 127 -27.59 3.66 -11.85
C THR A 127 -26.59 2.64 -11.33
N PRO A 128 -26.42 2.50 -9.99
CA PRO A 128 -25.52 1.50 -9.42
C PRO A 128 -25.80 0.07 -9.89
N SER A 129 -27.06 -0.31 -10.12
CA SER A 129 -27.46 -1.67 -10.54
C SER A 129 -26.82 -2.10 -11.87
N GLN A 130 -26.37 -1.14 -12.67
CA GLN A 130 -25.75 -1.38 -13.97
C GLN A 130 -24.27 -1.71 -13.91
N TYR A 131 -23.65 -1.64 -12.74
CA TYR A 131 -22.21 -1.83 -12.62
C TYR A 131 -21.89 -2.96 -11.65
N LEU A 132 -20.84 -3.69 -12.00
CA LEU A 132 -20.14 -4.61 -11.14
C LEU A 132 -18.79 -3.99 -10.76
N ILE A 133 -18.36 -4.17 -9.52
CA ILE A 133 -17.06 -3.69 -9.03
C ILE A 133 -16.31 -4.80 -8.30
N ARG A 134 -14.99 -4.88 -8.52
CA ARG A 134 -14.08 -5.73 -7.75
C ARG A 134 -12.86 -4.97 -7.25
N ALA A 135 -12.16 -5.54 -6.27
CA ALA A 135 -10.77 -5.16 -5.99
C ALA A 135 -9.82 -6.04 -6.82
N ASN A 136 -8.74 -5.46 -7.34
CA ASN A 136 -7.84 -6.17 -8.25
C ASN A 136 -6.87 -7.13 -7.53
N GLN A 137 -6.58 -6.87 -6.25
CA GLN A 137 -5.75 -7.73 -5.40
C GLN A 137 -5.93 -7.42 -3.92
N GLY A 138 -5.32 -8.25 -3.07
CA GLY A 138 -5.20 -8.01 -1.62
C GLY A 138 -6.37 -8.52 -0.78
N HIS A 139 -7.13 -9.47 -1.32
CA HIS A 139 -8.20 -10.17 -0.61
C HIS A 139 -7.65 -10.97 0.58
N SER A 140 -8.44 -10.99 1.65
CA SER A 140 -8.35 -11.99 2.72
C SER A 140 -9.58 -12.90 2.75
N ILE A 141 -10.57 -12.62 1.90
CA ILE A 141 -11.70 -13.50 1.65
C ILE A 141 -11.22 -14.57 0.67
N LYS A 142 -11.62 -15.83 0.89
CA LYS A 142 -11.38 -16.91 -0.07
C LYS A 142 -12.23 -16.63 -1.31
N ILE A 143 -11.58 -16.14 -2.35
CA ILE A 143 -12.09 -16.03 -3.72
C ILE A 143 -11.16 -16.93 -4.54
N GLU A 144 -11.64 -17.54 -5.60
CA GLU A 144 -10.84 -18.23 -6.64
C GLU A 144 -9.96 -17.21 -7.38
N SER A 145 -9.13 -16.49 -6.63
CA SER A 145 -8.36 -15.33 -7.09
C SER A 145 -7.37 -15.75 -8.17
N ALA A 146 -6.93 -17.00 -8.17
CA ALA A 146 -6.03 -17.55 -9.18
C ALA A 146 -6.62 -17.52 -10.59
N ALA A 147 -7.95 -17.65 -10.76
CA ALA A 147 -8.60 -17.60 -12.07
C ALA A 147 -8.53 -16.23 -12.75
N LEU A 148 -8.17 -15.19 -12.00
CA LEU A 148 -8.17 -13.79 -12.44
C LEU A 148 -6.78 -13.20 -12.60
N LEU A 149 -5.74 -13.99 -12.30
CA LEU A 149 -4.37 -13.54 -12.33
C LEU A 149 -3.65 -14.25 -13.46
N GLU A 150 -2.84 -13.49 -14.19
CA GLU A 150 -2.01 -14.03 -15.28
C GLU A 150 -0.88 -14.88 -14.67
N PRO A 151 -0.79 -16.19 -14.96
CA PRO A 151 0.29 -17.02 -14.45
C PRO A 151 1.66 -16.56 -14.96
N ILE A 152 2.65 -16.53 -14.08
CA ILE A 152 4.05 -16.27 -14.45
C ILE A 152 4.76 -17.62 -14.46
N THR A 153 5.31 -18.00 -15.62
CA THR A 153 5.96 -19.30 -15.80
C THR A 153 7.22 -19.15 -16.64
N LEU A 154 8.17 -20.08 -16.46
CA LEU A 154 9.38 -20.14 -17.27
C LEU A 154 9.06 -20.38 -18.74
N ASP A 155 8.14 -21.31 -19.02
CA ASP A 155 7.76 -21.70 -20.40
C ASP A 155 7.09 -20.56 -21.17
N ALA A 156 6.28 -19.73 -20.49
CA ALA A 156 5.68 -18.55 -21.12
C ALA A 156 6.67 -17.41 -21.37
N GLY A 157 7.89 -17.48 -20.82
CA GLY A 157 8.91 -16.44 -20.96
C GLY A 157 8.49 -15.08 -20.39
N ASN A 158 7.50 -15.06 -19.50
CA ASN A 158 6.91 -13.83 -18.95
C ASN A 158 7.43 -13.50 -17.54
N VAL A 159 8.54 -14.11 -17.12
CA VAL A 159 9.19 -13.85 -15.83
C VAL A 159 9.74 -12.41 -15.80
N PRO A 160 9.32 -11.57 -14.83
CA PRO A 160 9.84 -10.22 -14.72
C PRO A 160 11.34 -10.20 -14.39
N SER A 161 12.09 -9.28 -15.01
CA SER A 161 13.53 -9.12 -14.78
C SER A 161 13.90 -8.72 -13.35
N ARG A 162 12.96 -8.10 -12.62
CA ARG A 162 13.16 -7.64 -11.25
C ARG A 162 11.85 -7.73 -10.47
N VAL A 163 11.92 -8.29 -9.26
CA VAL A 163 10.78 -8.45 -8.36
C VAL A 163 11.17 -8.03 -6.96
N LEU A 164 10.42 -7.09 -6.40
CA LEU A 164 10.73 -6.41 -5.15
C LEU A 164 9.62 -6.57 -4.12
N HIS A 165 10.00 -6.81 -2.88
CA HIS A 165 9.11 -6.71 -1.73
C HIS A 165 9.60 -5.61 -0.79
N GLY A 166 8.72 -4.65 -0.47
CA GLY A 166 9.03 -3.59 0.49
C GLY A 166 8.53 -3.93 1.89
N THR A 167 9.43 -3.87 2.88
CA THR A 167 9.11 -4.09 4.29
C THR A 167 9.65 -2.96 5.19
N TYR A 168 9.52 -3.11 6.49
CA TYR A 168 9.93 -2.13 7.51
C TYR A 168 10.97 -2.75 8.41
N PHE A 169 11.90 -1.95 8.95
CA PHE A 169 12.91 -2.47 9.87
C PHE A 169 12.28 -3.15 11.08
N ALA A 170 11.13 -2.65 11.54
CA ALA A 170 10.39 -3.21 12.67
C ALA A 170 9.87 -4.65 12.43
N PHE A 171 9.73 -5.08 11.17
CA PHE A 171 9.25 -6.42 10.82
C PHE A 171 10.37 -7.33 10.34
N TRP A 172 11.58 -6.81 10.12
CA TRP A 172 12.69 -7.57 9.60
C TRP A 172 13.10 -8.75 10.49
N PRO A 173 13.24 -8.60 11.83
CA PRO A 173 13.61 -9.73 12.68
C PRO A 173 12.61 -10.90 12.59
N ALA A 174 11.31 -10.60 12.47
CA ALA A 174 10.28 -11.62 12.34
C ALA A 174 10.31 -12.32 10.96
N ILE A 175 10.74 -11.62 9.91
CA ILE A 175 10.94 -12.20 8.57
C ILE A 175 12.12 -13.18 8.63
N GLU A 176 13.24 -12.76 9.22
CA GLU A 176 14.42 -13.61 9.43
C GLU A 176 14.08 -14.87 10.26
N GLU A 177 13.47 -14.69 11.43
CA GLU A 177 13.10 -15.77 12.34
C GLU A 177 12.14 -16.77 11.69
N SER A 178 11.22 -16.28 10.85
CA SER A 178 10.25 -17.13 10.18
C SER A 178 10.79 -17.83 8.93
N GLY A 179 12.04 -17.56 8.55
CA GLY A 179 12.69 -18.14 7.38
C GLY A 179 12.23 -17.55 6.03
N GLY A 180 11.50 -16.42 6.02
CA GLY A 180 11.07 -15.81 4.77
C GLY A 180 9.85 -14.87 4.87
N LEU A 181 9.29 -14.53 3.71
CA LEU A 181 8.08 -13.71 3.61
C LEU A 181 6.83 -14.57 3.76
N LYS A 182 5.83 -14.08 4.50
CA LYS A 182 4.54 -14.76 4.69
C LYS A 182 3.39 -13.98 4.07
N VAL A 183 2.35 -14.69 3.64
CA VAL A 183 1.07 -14.09 3.18
C VAL A 183 0.35 -13.29 4.29
N MET A 184 0.67 -13.60 5.56
CA MET A 184 0.09 -13.00 6.77
C MET A 184 -1.45 -13.13 6.77
N GLY A 185 -2.18 -12.01 6.87
CA GLY A 185 -3.65 -12.01 6.83
C GLY A 185 -4.24 -11.90 5.42
N ARG A 186 -3.47 -12.17 4.37
CA ARG A 186 -3.90 -12.11 2.96
C ARG A 186 -3.72 -13.48 2.32
N ASN A 187 -4.22 -13.62 1.10
CA ASN A 187 -4.05 -14.85 0.31
C ASN A 187 -2.66 -14.95 -0.34
N HIS A 188 -2.00 -13.81 -0.61
CA HIS A 188 -0.72 -13.75 -1.32
C HIS A 188 0.26 -12.78 -0.66
N ILE A 189 1.55 -13.05 -0.85
CA ILE A 189 2.64 -12.09 -0.72
C ILE A 189 2.56 -11.14 -1.92
N HIS A 190 2.64 -9.84 -1.66
CA HIS A 190 2.57 -8.79 -2.69
C HIS A 190 3.97 -8.27 -3.00
N CYS A 191 4.34 -8.30 -4.28
CA CYS A 191 5.60 -7.78 -4.81
C CYS A 191 5.34 -6.80 -5.96
N SER A 192 6.36 -6.02 -6.31
CA SER A 192 6.33 -5.04 -7.40
C SER A 192 7.51 -5.23 -8.33
N THR A 193 7.38 -4.77 -9.57
CA THR A 193 8.49 -4.78 -10.55
C THR A 193 9.51 -3.66 -10.35
N GLY A 194 9.24 -2.74 -9.42
CA GLY A 194 10.08 -1.60 -9.11
C GLY A 194 9.63 -0.89 -7.85
N THR A 195 10.33 0.18 -7.51
CA THR A 195 10.05 1.05 -6.37
C THR A 195 9.10 2.19 -6.75
N PRO A 196 8.44 2.83 -5.77
CA PRO A 196 7.67 4.05 -6.01
C PRO A 196 8.46 5.20 -6.65
N GLU A 197 9.77 5.28 -6.38
CA GLU A 197 10.68 6.24 -7.01
C GLU A 197 10.86 5.98 -8.52
N GLU A 198 10.80 4.71 -8.93
CA GLU A 198 10.81 4.28 -10.33
C GLU A 198 9.42 4.36 -11.00
N GLY A 199 8.45 5.00 -10.34
CA GLY A 199 7.08 5.16 -10.85
C GLY A 199 6.16 3.96 -10.61
N VAL A 200 6.59 2.93 -9.88
CA VAL A 200 5.77 1.74 -9.60
C VAL A 200 4.92 1.97 -8.35
N LEU A 201 3.63 2.25 -8.57
CA LEU A 201 2.72 2.72 -7.52
C LEU A 201 2.07 1.60 -6.69
N SER A 202 2.09 0.36 -7.20
CA SER A 202 1.43 -0.81 -6.62
C SER A 202 2.43 -1.87 -6.15
N GLY A 203 1.99 -2.80 -5.29
CA GLY A 203 2.85 -3.85 -4.70
C GLY A 203 3.68 -3.38 -3.51
N MET A 204 4.32 -2.21 -3.61
CA MET A 204 5.14 -1.62 -2.53
C MET A 204 4.46 -0.42 -1.85
N ARG A 205 4.71 -0.26 -0.55
CA ARG A 205 4.29 0.95 0.19
C ARG A 205 5.30 2.08 0.00
N LYS A 206 4.82 3.33 -0.16
CA LYS A 206 5.68 4.51 -0.38
C LYS A 206 6.66 4.75 0.78
N ASP A 207 6.30 4.31 1.98
CA ASP A 207 7.06 4.44 3.22
C ASP A 207 7.79 3.15 3.65
N ALA A 208 7.93 2.14 2.77
CA ALA A 208 8.76 0.98 3.07
C ALA A 208 10.23 1.39 3.31
N GLU A 209 10.89 0.75 4.26
CA GLU A 209 12.25 1.08 4.72
C GLU A 209 13.31 0.12 4.16
N LEU A 210 12.92 -1.13 3.90
CA LEU A 210 13.75 -2.18 3.29
C LEU A 210 13.17 -2.61 1.95
N VAL A 211 14.05 -3.01 1.04
CA VAL A 211 13.73 -3.67 -0.23
C VAL A 211 14.37 -5.05 -0.25
N ILE A 212 13.56 -6.06 -0.53
CA ILE A 212 14.00 -7.43 -0.78
C ILE A 212 13.81 -7.69 -2.27
N GLU A 213 14.90 -7.86 -3.01
CA GLU A 213 14.89 -8.37 -4.38
C GLU A 213 14.78 -9.90 -4.34
N ILE A 214 13.84 -10.45 -5.10
CA ILE A 214 13.48 -11.86 -5.09
C ILE A 214 13.94 -12.51 -6.39
N ASP A 215 14.59 -13.65 -6.25
CA ASP A 215 14.91 -14.56 -7.35
C ASP A 215 13.68 -15.39 -7.73
N VAL A 216 12.84 -14.83 -8.61
CA VAL A 216 11.60 -15.48 -9.06
C VAL A 216 11.89 -16.69 -9.94
N GLU A 217 12.92 -16.61 -10.79
CA GLU A 217 13.30 -17.72 -11.67
C GLU A 217 13.68 -18.95 -10.86
N LYS A 218 14.57 -18.81 -9.87
CA LYS A 218 14.92 -19.91 -8.95
C LYS A 218 13.70 -20.43 -8.20
N SER A 219 12.82 -19.54 -7.73
CA SER A 219 11.61 -19.98 -7.03
C SER A 219 10.64 -20.76 -7.94
N LEU A 220 10.53 -20.39 -9.22
CA LEU A 220 9.70 -21.11 -10.20
C LEU A 220 10.27 -22.51 -10.48
N GLN A 221 11.60 -22.62 -10.59
CA GLN A 221 12.29 -23.91 -10.76
C GLN A 221 12.03 -24.85 -9.57
N ASP A 222 11.93 -24.29 -8.36
CA ASP A 222 11.58 -25.02 -7.14
C ASP A 222 10.07 -25.25 -6.96
N GLY A 223 9.25 -24.88 -7.96
CA GLY A 223 7.80 -25.12 -7.98
C GLY A 223 6.94 -24.08 -7.27
N ILE A 224 7.50 -22.92 -6.89
CA ILE A 224 6.73 -21.81 -6.33
C ILE A 224 5.90 -21.16 -7.44
N GLN A 225 4.59 -21.06 -7.21
CA GLN A 225 3.69 -20.44 -8.17
C GLN A 225 3.67 -18.91 -8.03
N TRP A 226 3.60 -18.23 -9.18
CA TRP A 226 3.54 -16.79 -9.28
C TRP A 226 2.47 -16.35 -10.26
N TRP A 227 1.90 -15.18 -9.98
CA TRP A 227 0.93 -14.55 -10.86
C TRP A 227 1.10 -13.04 -10.91
N LYS A 228 0.55 -12.42 -11.96
CA LYS A 228 0.45 -10.98 -12.14
C LYS A 228 -1.01 -10.55 -12.14
N SER A 229 -1.35 -9.54 -11.34
CA SER A 229 -2.68 -8.92 -11.38
C SER A 229 -2.79 -7.90 -12.52
N ASP A 230 -4.03 -7.52 -12.85
CA ASP A 230 -4.35 -6.50 -13.87
C ASP A 230 -3.57 -5.19 -13.69
N ASN A 231 -3.27 -4.81 -12.45
CA ASN A 231 -2.54 -3.59 -12.12
C ASN A 231 -1.02 -3.81 -11.93
N GLY A 232 -0.48 -4.93 -12.41
CA GLY A 232 0.95 -5.24 -12.44
C GLY A 232 1.56 -5.66 -11.11
N VAL A 233 0.75 -5.99 -10.09
CA VAL A 233 1.27 -6.52 -8.82
C VAL A 233 1.59 -8.00 -9.00
N LEU A 234 2.77 -8.38 -8.53
CA LEU A 234 3.24 -9.75 -8.56
C LEU A 234 2.84 -10.44 -7.26
N LEU A 235 2.33 -11.65 -7.37
CA LEU A 235 1.66 -12.38 -6.30
C LEU A 235 2.23 -13.79 -6.22
N THR A 236 2.46 -14.26 -5.01
CA THR A 236 2.76 -15.67 -4.73
C THR A 236 2.13 -16.07 -3.41
N GLU A 237 1.70 -17.32 -3.28
CA GLU A 237 1.25 -17.89 -2.01
C GLU A 237 2.43 -18.28 -1.11
N GLY A 238 3.67 -18.21 -1.64
CA GLY A 238 4.85 -18.81 -1.02
C GLY A 238 4.93 -20.31 -1.33
N GLY A 239 5.88 -20.98 -0.68
CA GLY A 239 6.04 -22.43 -0.75
C GLY A 239 5.39 -23.12 0.44
N GLU A 240 6.13 -24.04 1.04
CA GLU A 240 5.69 -24.75 2.23
C GLU A 240 5.30 -23.79 3.37
N GLY A 241 4.14 -24.02 3.98
CA GLY A 241 3.62 -23.19 5.07
C GLY A 241 3.23 -21.76 4.68
N GLY A 242 3.11 -21.45 3.38
CA GLY A 242 2.80 -20.10 2.89
C GLY A 242 3.96 -19.12 3.09
N VAL A 243 5.20 -19.64 3.06
CA VAL A 243 6.44 -18.89 3.23
C VAL A 243 7.22 -18.87 1.93
N LEU A 244 7.56 -17.68 1.44
CA LEU A 244 8.59 -17.53 0.42
C LEU A 244 9.95 -17.46 1.12
N SER A 245 10.70 -18.55 1.03
CA SER A 245 11.99 -18.76 1.72
C SER A 245 13.01 -17.65 1.48
N THR A 246 13.83 -17.36 2.49
CA THR A 246 15.01 -16.48 2.35
C THR A 246 16.01 -17.00 1.32
N SER A 247 16.00 -18.28 0.95
CA SER A 247 16.83 -18.85 -0.12
C SER A 247 16.57 -18.25 -1.51
N TYR A 248 15.46 -17.53 -1.67
CA TYR A 248 15.09 -16.76 -2.86
C TYR A 248 15.39 -15.27 -2.73
N PHE A 249 15.99 -14.82 -1.62
CA PHE A 249 16.36 -13.42 -1.47
C PHE A 249 17.66 -13.18 -2.26
N LYS A 250 17.51 -12.63 -3.45
CA LYS A 250 18.63 -12.26 -4.31
C LYS A 250 19.47 -11.15 -3.68
N LYS A 251 18.81 -10.13 -3.12
CA LYS A 251 19.48 -9.05 -2.40
C LYS A 251 18.55 -8.33 -1.43
N VAL A 252 19.04 -7.96 -0.24
CA VAL A 252 18.29 -7.14 0.71
C VAL A 252 19.07 -5.91 1.11
N THR A 253 18.47 -4.74 0.87
CA THR A 253 19.07 -3.43 1.16
C THR A 253 18.06 -2.48 1.78
N GLY A 254 18.57 -1.41 2.38
CA GLY A 254 17.75 -0.27 2.76
C GLY A 254 17.24 0.48 1.53
N ARG A 255 16.03 1.04 1.62
CA ARG A 255 15.43 1.81 0.52
C ARG A 255 15.94 3.24 0.49
N ASN A 256 15.84 3.91 1.63
CA ASN A 256 16.16 5.35 1.78
C ASN A 256 17.22 5.61 2.86
N ILE A 257 17.62 4.57 3.59
CA ILE A 257 18.64 4.62 4.64
C ILE A 257 19.63 3.54 4.27
N ASP A 258 20.91 3.90 4.17
CA ASP A 258 21.95 2.92 3.94
C ASP A 258 22.12 2.05 5.19
N VAL A 259 21.91 0.75 5.01
CA VAL A 259 22.09 -0.29 6.03
C VAL A 259 23.07 -1.36 5.56
N GLY A 260 23.78 -1.10 4.46
CA GLY A 260 24.54 -2.12 3.74
C GLY A 260 23.65 -3.18 3.07
N VAL A 261 24.29 -4.30 2.70
CA VAL A 261 23.63 -5.49 2.17
C VAL A 261 23.41 -6.47 3.32
N LEU A 262 22.14 -6.76 3.61
CA LEU A 262 21.76 -7.68 4.68
C LEU A 262 21.82 -9.14 4.20
N TRP A 263 21.38 -9.37 2.96
CA TRP A 263 21.31 -10.67 2.30
C TRP A 263 21.75 -10.56 0.85
N GLU A 264 22.41 -11.60 0.34
CA GLU A 264 22.77 -11.75 -1.08
C GLU A 264 22.73 -13.24 -1.45
N ASP A 265 22.13 -13.55 -2.60
CA ASP A 265 22.05 -14.92 -3.15
C ASP A 265 21.53 -16.00 -2.19
N GLY A 266 20.59 -15.63 -1.32
CA GLY A 266 19.99 -16.50 -0.31
C GLY A 266 20.78 -16.63 0.99
N GLU A 267 21.96 -16.01 1.09
CA GLU A 267 22.82 -16.05 2.26
C GLU A 267 22.72 -14.77 3.09
N ARG A 268 22.76 -14.95 4.42
CA ARG A 268 22.78 -13.86 5.38
C ARG A 268 24.18 -13.26 5.47
N LEU A 269 24.33 -12.00 5.10
CA LEU A 269 25.61 -11.27 5.19
C LEU A 269 25.73 -10.45 6.47
N SER A 270 24.66 -9.74 6.83
CA SER A 270 24.67 -8.84 8.00
C SER A 270 23.28 -8.70 8.62
N GLY A 271 23.25 -8.22 9.87
CA GLY A 271 22.01 -7.79 10.52
C GLY A 271 21.76 -6.30 10.33
N LEU A 272 20.59 -5.82 10.74
CA LEU A 272 20.34 -4.38 10.78
C LEU A 272 21.39 -3.66 11.66
N PRO A 273 21.94 -2.51 11.21
CA PRO A 273 22.90 -1.75 11.99
C PRO A 273 22.36 -1.32 13.36
N GLU A 274 23.26 -1.24 14.33
CA GLU A 274 22.92 -0.74 15.67
C GLU A 274 22.34 0.69 15.59
N GLY A 275 21.27 0.94 16.34
CA GLY A 275 20.61 2.25 16.41
C GLY A 275 19.52 2.49 15.36
N ILE A 276 19.31 1.58 14.39
CA ILE A 276 18.15 1.63 13.49
C ILE A 276 16.87 1.38 14.29
N LYS A 277 16.03 2.41 14.42
CA LYS A 277 14.72 2.30 15.08
C LYS A 277 13.64 2.01 14.06
N GLY A 278 13.10 0.80 14.08
CA GLY A 278 11.99 0.43 13.22
C GLY A 278 10.70 1.18 13.56
N LYS A 279 10.08 1.79 12.54
CA LYS A 279 8.75 2.40 12.69
C LYS A 279 7.69 1.36 12.38
N VAL A 280 6.83 1.05 13.34
CA VAL A 280 5.65 0.22 13.08
C VAL A 280 4.62 1.06 12.32
N PRO A 281 4.18 0.66 11.12
CA PRO A 281 3.20 1.42 10.36
C PRO A 281 1.87 1.55 11.11
N PRO A 282 1.13 2.67 10.90
CA PRO A 282 -0.19 2.86 11.48
C PRO A 282 -1.11 1.67 11.23
N GLY A 283 -1.79 1.18 12.28
CA GLY A 283 -2.70 0.04 12.20
C GLY A 283 -2.03 -1.35 12.24
N LYS A 284 -0.70 -1.43 12.37
CA LYS A 284 0.05 -2.69 12.58
C LYS A 284 0.72 -2.80 13.96
N GLY A 285 0.49 -1.87 14.87
CA GLY A 285 0.95 -1.96 16.26
C GLY A 285 0.27 -3.10 17.03
N PRO A 286 0.84 -3.54 18.16
CA PRO A 286 0.16 -4.45 19.07
C PRO A 286 -1.24 -3.90 19.35
N ARG A 287 -2.28 -4.69 19.04
CA ARG A 287 -3.65 -4.34 19.41
C ARG A 287 -3.70 -4.32 20.93
N GLY A 288 -3.49 -3.16 21.54
CA GLY A 288 -3.69 -2.95 22.96
C GLY A 288 -5.08 -3.46 23.31
N GLY A 289 -5.13 -4.51 24.13
CA GLY A 289 -6.37 -5.05 24.63
C GLY A 289 -7.17 -3.91 25.24
N ASN A 290 -8.32 -3.62 24.64
CA ASN A 290 -9.24 -2.62 25.15
C ASN A 290 -9.82 -3.18 26.46
N LYS A 291 -9.07 -3.08 27.57
CA LYS A 291 -9.60 -3.19 28.93
C LYS A 291 -10.56 -2.02 29.06
N ARG A 292 -11.82 -2.25 28.66
CA ARG A 292 -12.96 -1.43 29.04
C ARG A 292 -12.88 -1.28 30.55
N GLY A 293 -12.51 -0.09 31.01
CA GLY A 293 -12.64 0.30 32.40
C GLY A 293 -14.09 0.13 32.81
N GLY A 294 -14.36 -0.90 33.62
CA GLY A 294 -15.63 -1.07 34.29
C GLY A 294 -15.78 0.05 35.31
N GLY A 295 -16.41 1.14 34.89
CA GLY A 295 -16.90 2.19 35.78
C GLY A 295 -18.08 1.65 36.60
N GLY A 296 -17.77 0.86 37.63
CA GLY A 296 -18.73 0.46 38.65
C GLY A 296 -19.10 1.67 39.51
N ARG A 297 -20.20 2.34 39.16
CA ARG A 297 -20.88 3.27 40.07
C ARG A 297 -21.59 2.44 41.15
N GLY A 298 -20.91 2.23 42.28
CA GLY A 298 -21.57 1.76 43.50
C GLY A 298 -22.52 2.83 44.01
N ARG A 299 -23.83 2.58 43.91
CA ARG A 299 -24.83 3.34 44.67
C ARG A 299 -24.90 2.74 46.06
N GLY A 300 -24.47 3.50 47.06
CA GLY A 300 -24.76 3.22 48.46
C GLY A 300 -26.27 3.28 48.71
N ARG A 301 -26.77 2.30 49.46
CA ARG A 301 -28.01 2.41 50.22
C ARG A 301 -27.59 2.49 51.69
N GLN A 302 -27.93 3.60 52.33
CA GLN A 302 -28.36 3.62 53.73
C GLN A 302 -29.89 3.52 53.70
#